data_AF-A0A420BH69-F1
#
_entry.id   AF-A0A420BH69-F1
#
_cell.length_a   1.000
_cell.length_b   1.000
_cell.length_c   1.000
_cell.angle_alpha   90.00
_cell.angle_beta   90.00
_cell.angle_gamma   90.00
#
_symmetry.space_group_name_H-M   'P 1'
#
loop_
_entity.id
_entity.type
_entity.pdbx_description
1 polymer ?
#
loop_
_entity_poly.entity_id
_entity_poly.type
_entity_poly.pdbx_seq_one_letter_code
_entity_poly.pdbx_strand_id
1 'polypeptide(L)'
;MGIHDQKVEILFYFLLKLPYIDVRPAIRSGVKNGNEKMFKKLFQKQTTPAERYLNHLNSVFKKTPLLFKEDSLDEDLPDVTTIVYENIPEKGMITSFTYGLSLGHHPDWRNGRPELTLTVRSDDFAWGRVSGYLANWLRNKCPFSYGNPINFGEKIANDSEMDGFLVFAPSIFRDKSNYENIDIGAGYNIYIKGIYPIYATEIDVISTLGLEKFWKHPKFDLYNIHRERISG
;
A
#
# COMPACT_ATOMS: atom_id res chain seq x y z
N MET A 1 32.40 4.45 -18.99
CA MET A 1 31.90 5.64 -19.70
C MET A 1 30.40 5.42 -19.88
N GLY A 2 29.60 5.60 -18.83
CA GLY A 2 29.01 6.88 -18.46
C GLY A 2 27.49 6.80 -18.69
N ILE A 3 26.78 6.09 -17.81
CA ILE A 3 25.31 5.96 -17.83
C ILE A 3 24.72 7.22 -17.22
N HIS A 4 24.46 8.23 -18.05
CA HIS A 4 23.85 9.46 -17.55
C HIS A 4 23.05 10.18 -18.65
N ASP A 5 22.09 9.53 -19.31
CA ASP A 5 21.22 10.28 -20.24
C ASP A 5 19.88 9.62 -20.63
N GLN A 6 19.08 9.19 -19.65
CA GLN A 6 17.65 8.85 -19.91
C GLN A 6 16.65 9.47 -18.92
N LYS A 7 17.13 10.27 -17.95
CA LYS A 7 16.25 10.99 -17.00
C LYS A 7 15.91 12.42 -17.42
N VAL A 8 16.48 12.93 -18.52
CA VAL A 8 16.33 14.34 -18.93
C VAL A 8 15.21 14.53 -19.97
N GLU A 9 14.88 13.52 -20.78
CA GLU A 9 13.86 13.69 -21.84
C GLU A 9 12.40 13.64 -21.35
N ILE A 10 12.10 12.94 -20.25
CA ILE A 10 10.71 12.89 -19.72
C ILE A 10 10.33 14.22 -19.05
N LEU A 11 11.32 15.00 -18.58
CA LEU A 11 11.06 16.31 -17.99
C LEU A 11 10.78 17.40 -19.04
N PHE A 12 11.21 17.21 -20.29
CA PHE A 12 11.04 18.20 -21.36
C PHE A 12 9.63 18.18 -21.97
N TYR A 13 8.98 17.02 -21.99
CA TYR A 13 7.64 16.88 -22.57
C TYR A 13 6.50 17.50 -21.73
N PHE A 14 6.73 17.77 -20.44
CA PHE A 14 5.74 18.40 -19.56
C PHE A 14 5.86 19.94 -19.48
N LEU A 15 6.95 20.53 -19.97
CA LEU A 15 7.24 21.96 -19.84
C LEU A 15 6.76 22.82 -21.03
N LEU A 16 6.22 22.23 -22.10
CA LEU A 16 5.82 22.95 -23.32
C LEU A 16 4.33 23.37 -23.39
N LYS A 17 3.55 23.26 -22.30
CA LYS A 17 2.13 23.64 -22.27
C LYS A 17 1.73 24.70 -21.23
N LEU A 18 2.66 25.55 -20.79
CA LEU A 18 2.31 26.78 -20.07
C LEU A 18 2.79 28.00 -20.88
N PRO A 19 2.03 29.12 -20.86
CA PRO A 19 2.41 30.32 -21.59
C PRO A 19 3.77 30.81 -21.10
N TYR A 20 4.68 31.03 -22.05
CA TYR A 20 6.04 31.48 -21.83
C TYR A 20 6.02 32.86 -21.12
N ILE A 21 6.33 32.90 -19.83
CA ILE A 21 6.60 34.14 -19.11
C ILE A 21 8.13 34.31 -19.06
N ASP A 22 8.64 35.26 -19.84
CA ASP A 22 10.07 35.58 -19.85
C ASP A 22 10.45 36.37 -18.59
N VAL A 23 11.03 35.68 -17.61
CA VAL A 23 11.46 36.25 -16.32
C VAL A 23 12.90 36.81 -16.33
N ARG A 24 13.58 36.80 -17.48
CA ARG A 24 14.95 37.32 -17.62
C ARG A 24 15.14 38.80 -17.23
N PRO A 25 14.14 39.70 -17.30
CA PRO A 25 14.34 41.09 -16.85
C PRO A 25 14.51 41.24 -15.34
N ALA A 26 13.92 40.34 -14.53
CA ALA A 26 13.93 40.45 -13.07
C ALA A 26 15.28 40.12 -12.43
N ILE A 27 16.13 39.36 -13.12
CA ILE A 27 17.43 38.90 -12.60
C ILE A 27 18.50 40.01 -12.69
N ARG A 28 18.31 41.03 -13.55
CA ARG A 28 19.28 42.14 -13.70
C ARG A 28 19.13 43.29 -12.70
N SER A 29 18.08 43.30 -11.87
CA SER A 29 17.90 44.29 -10.81
C SER A 29 17.89 43.58 -9.46
N GLY A 30 18.89 43.86 -8.63
CA GLY A 30 19.16 43.14 -7.37
C GLY A 30 17.91 42.81 -6.55
N VAL A 31 17.53 41.54 -6.56
CA VAL A 31 16.38 41.03 -5.80
C VAL A 31 16.80 40.87 -4.34
N LYS A 32 16.24 41.70 -3.47
CA LYS A 32 16.38 41.61 -2.01
C LYS A 32 15.87 40.25 -1.50
N ASN A 33 16.58 39.69 -0.51
CA ASN A 33 16.39 38.39 0.16
C ASN A 33 14.95 38.00 0.59
N GLY A 34 13.96 38.89 0.52
CA GLY A 34 12.56 38.61 0.83
C GLY A 34 11.80 37.85 -0.26
N ASN A 35 12.12 38.08 -1.55
CA ASN A 35 11.39 37.46 -2.66
C ASN A 35 11.84 36.01 -2.91
N GLU A 36 13.08 35.64 -2.58
CA GLU A 36 13.59 34.29 -2.84
C GLU A 36 12.86 33.22 -2.00
N LYS A 37 12.46 33.53 -0.76
CA LYS A 37 11.60 32.65 0.07
C LYS A 37 10.19 32.53 -0.51
N MET A 38 9.63 33.61 -1.05
CA MET A 38 8.31 33.62 -1.68
C MET A 38 8.32 32.78 -2.97
N PHE A 39 9.35 32.94 -3.81
CA PHE A 39 9.55 32.14 -5.02
C PHE A 39 9.83 30.67 -4.71
N LYS A 40 10.67 30.34 -3.70
CA LYS A 40 10.87 28.96 -3.25
C LYS A 40 9.58 28.30 -2.75
N LYS A 41 8.67 29.06 -2.14
CA LYS A 41 7.34 28.59 -1.70
C LYS A 41 6.38 28.40 -2.88
N LEU A 42 6.48 29.24 -3.91
CA LEU A 42 5.69 29.14 -5.16
C LEU A 42 6.10 27.96 -6.05
N PHE A 43 7.36 27.50 -5.95
CA PHE A 43 7.90 26.37 -6.72
C PHE A 43 8.19 25.13 -5.86
N GLN A 44 7.76 25.11 -4.59
CA GLN A 44 7.85 23.91 -3.76
C GLN A 44 6.82 22.91 -4.29
N LYS A 45 7.28 21.89 -5.04
CA LYS A 45 6.43 20.80 -5.52
C LYS A 45 5.68 20.23 -4.32
N GLN A 46 4.37 20.45 -4.27
CA GLN A 46 3.55 19.92 -3.21
C GLN A 46 3.50 18.40 -3.41
N THR A 47 3.95 17.66 -2.41
CA THR A 47 3.92 16.20 -2.46
C THR A 47 2.47 15.74 -2.45
N THR A 48 2.12 14.89 -3.42
CA THR A 48 0.77 14.32 -3.49
C THR A 48 0.53 13.37 -2.30
N PRO A 49 -0.74 13.07 -1.95
CA PRO A 49 -1.01 12.10 -0.90
C PRO A 49 -0.39 10.72 -1.16
N ALA A 50 -0.40 10.26 -2.42
CA ALA A 50 0.28 9.04 -2.83
C ALA A 50 1.80 9.11 -2.60
N GLU A 51 2.45 10.20 -2.99
CA GLU A 51 3.88 10.42 -2.76
C GLU A 51 4.21 10.45 -1.25
N ARG A 52 3.36 11.07 -0.43
CA ARG A 52 3.52 11.10 1.03
C ARG A 52 3.42 9.70 1.65
N TYR A 53 2.44 8.91 1.23
CA TYR A 53 2.29 7.53 1.68
C TYR A 53 3.47 6.65 1.26
N LEU A 54 3.91 6.75 0.00
CA LEU A 54 5.08 6.02 -0.49
C LEU A 54 6.36 6.44 0.26
N ASN A 55 6.52 7.75 0.53
CA ASN A 55 7.65 8.25 1.32
C ASN A 55 7.62 7.72 2.75
N HIS A 56 6.44 7.60 3.37
CA HIS A 56 6.28 6.96 4.67
C HIS A 56 6.78 5.51 4.64
N LEU A 57 6.29 4.69 3.71
CA LEU A 57 6.73 3.29 3.58
C LEU A 57 8.24 3.17 3.30
N ASN A 58 8.78 4.00 2.40
CA ASN A 58 10.21 4.03 2.11
C ASN A 58 11.04 4.46 3.32
N SER A 59 10.49 5.32 4.18
CA SER A 59 11.15 5.71 5.42
C SER A 59 11.21 4.55 6.43
N VAL A 60 10.22 3.65 6.41
CA VAL A 60 10.18 2.46 7.28
C VAL A 60 11.11 1.36 6.75
N PHE A 61 10.98 0.99 5.48
CA PHE A 61 11.65 -0.18 4.91
C PHE A 61 13.03 0.12 4.32
N LYS A 62 13.37 1.40 4.12
CA LYS A 62 14.67 1.86 3.57
C LYS A 62 15.05 1.16 2.25
N LYS A 63 14.05 0.78 1.47
CA LYS A 63 14.18 0.06 0.20
C LYS A 63 13.29 0.70 -0.85
N THR A 64 13.67 0.59 -2.12
CA THR A 64 12.81 0.99 -3.24
C THR A 64 11.87 -0.16 -3.59
N PRO A 65 10.54 0.06 -3.62
CA PRO A 65 9.58 -0.94 -4.01
C PRO A 65 9.41 -1.04 -5.53
N LEU A 66 8.85 -2.15 -5.98
CA LEU A 66 8.23 -2.29 -7.30
C LEU A 66 6.80 -1.77 -7.22
N LEU A 67 6.33 -1.08 -8.26
CA LEU A 67 4.98 -0.51 -8.32
C LEU A 67 4.18 -1.17 -9.44
N PHE A 68 2.99 -1.66 -9.11
CA PHE A 68 2.05 -2.26 -10.06
C PHE A 68 0.74 -1.50 -10.02
N LYS A 69 0.14 -1.29 -11.18
CA LYS A 69 -1.16 -0.63 -11.31
C LYS A 69 -2.20 -1.69 -11.66
N GLU A 70 -3.30 -1.70 -10.93
CA GLU A 70 -4.51 -2.44 -11.26
C GLU A 70 -5.56 -1.45 -11.76
N ASP A 71 -6.04 -1.62 -12.98
CA ASP A 71 -7.09 -0.76 -13.54
C ASP A 71 -8.36 -0.87 -12.68
N SER A 72 -8.98 0.28 -12.40
CA SER A 72 -10.17 0.32 -11.55
C SER A 72 -11.30 -0.59 -12.04
N LEU A 73 -11.91 -1.34 -11.12
CA LEU A 73 -13.19 -2.05 -11.37
C LEU A 73 -14.43 -1.17 -11.16
N ASP A 74 -14.24 0.09 -10.77
CA ASP A 74 -15.28 1.08 -10.48
C ASP A 74 -14.93 2.38 -11.23
N GLU A 75 -15.71 2.75 -12.25
CA GLU A 75 -15.41 3.87 -13.14
C GLU A 75 -15.31 5.22 -12.42
N ASP A 76 -15.94 5.34 -11.24
CA ASP A 76 -15.92 6.57 -10.43
C ASP A 76 -14.67 6.66 -9.52
N LEU A 77 -13.87 5.60 -9.45
CA LEU A 77 -12.69 5.53 -8.60
C LEU A 77 -11.39 5.43 -9.41
N PRO A 78 -10.29 6.08 -8.96
CA PRO A 78 -8.98 5.90 -9.55
C PRO A 78 -8.45 4.47 -9.41
N ASP A 79 -7.48 4.12 -10.24
CA ASP A 79 -6.76 2.85 -10.20
C ASP A 79 -6.14 2.56 -8.82
N VAL A 80 -5.92 1.27 -8.53
CA VAL A 80 -5.23 0.83 -7.32
C VAL A 80 -3.76 0.58 -7.66
N THR A 81 -2.86 1.07 -6.82
CA THR A 81 -1.43 0.77 -6.91
C THR A 81 -1.03 -0.23 -5.84
N THR A 82 -0.31 -1.27 -6.23
CA THR A 82 0.36 -2.21 -5.34
C THR A 82 1.84 -1.87 -5.24
N ILE A 83 2.34 -1.73 -4.02
CA ILE A 83 3.70 -1.34 -3.67
C ILE A 83 4.39 -2.57 -3.08
N VAL A 84 5.31 -3.18 -3.81
CA VAL A 84 5.89 -4.50 -3.48
C VAL A 84 7.35 -4.35 -3.08
N TYR A 85 7.67 -4.86 -1.89
CA TYR A 85 9.02 -5.01 -1.36
C TYR A 85 9.40 -6.48 -1.32
N GLU A 86 10.38 -6.85 -2.14
CA GLU A 86 10.99 -8.18 -2.06
C GLU A 86 11.98 -8.24 -0.89
N ASN A 87 12.22 -9.43 -0.36
CA ASN A 87 13.19 -9.68 0.70
C ASN A 87 12.97 -8.80 1.95
N ILE A 88 11.70 -8.52 2.28
CA ILE A 88 11.27 -7.82 3.48
C ILE A 88 10.20 -8.68 4.16
N PRO A 89 10.30 -8.92 5.47
CA PRO A 89 11.34 -8.47 6.40
C PRO A 89 12.67 -9.22 6.25
N GLU A 90 12.65 -10.40 5.65
CA GLU A 90 13.80 -11.29 5.49
C GLU A 90 13.94 -11.75 4.04
N LYS A 91 15.11 -12.30 3.70
CA LYS A 91 15.35 -12.87 2.36
C LYS A 91 14.35 -14.00 2.06
N GLY A 92 13.81 -14.03 0.86
CA GLY A 92 12.80 -15.01 0.44
C GLY A 92 11.37 -14.66 0.85
N MET A 93 11.12 -13.41 1.25
CA MET A 93 9.78 -12.92 1.58
C MET A 93 9.31 -11.86 0.60
N ILE A 94 8.02 -11.83 0.33
CA ILE A 94 7.35 -10.77 -0.41
C ILE A 94 6.46 -10.01 0.57
N THR A 95 6.61 -8.69 0.61
CA THR A 95 5.71 -7.79 1.34
C THR A 95 5.06 -6.82 0.35
N SER A 96 3.74 -6.68 0.39
CA SER A 96 3.01 -5.72 -0.43
C SER A 96 2.21 -4.73 0.41
N PHE A 97 1.95 -3.56 -0.16
CA PHE A 97 1.04 -2.54 0.36
C PHE A 97 0.13 -2.05 -0.77
N THR A 98 -1.06 -1.58 -0.43
CA THR A 98 -1.94 -0.91 -1.40
C THR A 98 -1.90 0.60 -1.24
N TYR A 99 -2.18 1.30 -2.34
CA TYR A 99 -2.67 2.67 -2.33
C TYR A 99 -3.83 2.76 -3.34
N GLY A 100 -5.02 3.10 -2.86
CA GLY A 100 -6.22 3.18 -3.70
C GLY A 100 -7.46 2.59 -3.03
N LEU A 101 -7.29 1.77 -1.99
CA LEU A 101 -8.41 1.33 -1.15
C LEU A 101 -9.02 2.53 -0.42
N SER A 102 -8.16 3.39 0.14
CA SER A 102 -8.56 4.57 0.88
C SER A 102 -9.26 5.65 0.05
N LEU A 103 -9.18 5.57 -1.28
CA LEU A 103 -9.88 6.49 -2.17
C LEU A 103 -11.38 6.20 -2.25
N GLY A 104 -11.79 4.98 -1.89
CA GLY A 104 -13.19 4.62 -1.71
C GLY A 104 -13.80 5.20 -0.42
N HIS A 105 -15.00 4.74 -0.13
CA HIS A 105 -15.78 5.11 1.04
C HIS A 105 -16.50 3.89 1.63
N HIS A 106 -16.47 3.76 2.95
CA HIS A 106 -17.27 2.77 3.68
C HIS A 106 -17.78 3.40 4.98
N PRO A 107 -19.05 3.20 5.36
CA PRO A 107 -19.64 3.84 6.56
C PRO A 107 -18.95 3.46 7.87
N ASP A 108 -18.31 2.30 7.92
CA ASP A 108 -17.58 1.84 9.13
C ASP A 108 -16.18 2.44 9.28
N TRP A 109 -15.67 3.19 8.30
CA TRP A 109 -14.36 3.86 8.38
C TRP A 109 -14.46 5.17 9.16
N ARG A 110 -14.40 5.08 10.49
CA ARG A 110 -14.62 6.24 11.39
C ARG A 110 -13.35 7.02 11.74
N ASN A 111 -12.23 6.33 11.93
CA ASN A 111 -10.99 6.95 12.44
C ASN A 111 -9.99 7.30 11.35
N GLY A 112 -10.16 6.72 10.17
CA GLY A 112 -9.28 6.86 9.02
C GLY A 112 -9.63 5.78 8.00
N ARG A 113 -8.94 5.81 6.87
CA ARG A 113 -9.24 4.94 5.72
C ARG A 113 -8.18 3.85 5.59
N PRO A 114 -8.56 2.61 5.25
CA PRO A 114 -7.62 1.51 5.23
C PRO A 114 -6.76 1.49 3.96
N GLU A 115 -5.55 0.98 4.12
CA GLU A 115 -4.78 0.33 3.05
C GLU A 115 -4.39 -1.07 3.54
N LEU A 116 -4.13 -2.00 2.63
CA LEU A 116 -3.80 -3.39 2.98
C LEU A 116 -2.30 -3.62 2.95
N THR A 117 -1.83 -4.58 3.74
CA THR A 117 -0.50 -5.17 3.63
C THR A 117 -0.56 -6.68 3.74
N LEU A 118 0.28 -7.36 2.95
CA LEU A 118 0.48 -8.80 2.98
C LEU A 118 1.97 -9.07 3.05
N THR A 119 2.38 -10.05 3.87
CA THR A 119 3.76 -10.51 3.96
C THR A 119 3.77 -12.03 3.99
N VAL A 120 4.52 -12.67 3.10
CA VAL A 120 4.63 -14.14 3.01
C VAL A 120 6.03 -14.60 2.64
N ARG A 121 6.40 -15.82 3.01
CA ARG A 121 7.56 -16.55 2.46
C ARG A 121 7.15 -17.23 1.16
N SER A 122 7.50 -16.62 0.04
CA SER A 122 7.26 -17.14 -1.31
C SER A 122 8.11 -16.35 -2.32
N ASP A 123 8.41 -16.96 -3.46
CA ASP A 123 8.95 -16.34 -4.66
C ASP A 123 7.89 -16.16 -5.77
N ASP A 124 6.67 -16.67 -5.59
CA ASP A 124 5.54 -16.44 -6.50
C ASP A 124 5.05 -15.00 -6.37
N PHE A 125 5.27 -14.23 -7.43
CA PHE A 125 4.95 -12.82 -7.46
C PHE A 125 3.44 -12.52 -7.42
N ALA A 126 2.57 -13.52 -7.60
CA ALA A 126 1.13 -13.39 -7.39
C ALA A 126 0.79 -12.86 -5.99
N TRP A 127 1.54 -13.29 -4.97
CA TRP A 127 1.43 -12.77 -3.60
C TRP A 127 1.73 -11.28 -3.49
N GLY A 128 2.65 -10.79 -4.32
CA GLY A 128 2.97 -9.37 -4.41
C GLY A 128 1.81 -8.54 -4.93
N ARG A 129 0.93 -9.10 -5.78
CA ARG A 129 -0.15 -8.37 -6.44
C ARG A 129 -1.54 -8.56 -5.82
N VAL A 130 -1.78 -9.66 -5.12
CA VAL A 130 -3.13 -10.01 -4.65
C VAL A 130 -3.76 -8.97 -3.72
N SER A 131 -2.96 -8.24 -2.94
CA SER A 131 -3.48 -7.17 -2.07
C SER A 131 -4.13 -6.04 -2.88
N GLY A 132 -3.55 -5.65 -4.03
CA GLY A 132 -4.12 -4.66 -4.93
C GLY A 132 -5.40 -5.14 -5.60
N TYR A 133 -5.43 -6.40 -6.06
CA TYR A 133 -6.64 -7.02 -6.59
C TYR A 133 -7.77 -7.02 -5.54
N LEU A 134 -7.47 -7.45 -4.32
CA LEU A 134 -8.43 -7.52 -3.22
C LEU A 134 -8.97 -6.12 -2.87
N ALA A 135 -8.10 -5.12 -2.79
CA ALA A 135 -8.49 -3.73 -2.57
C ALA A 135 -9.39 -3.20 -3.70
N ASN A 136 -9.06 -3.48 -4.95
CA ASN A 136 -9.85 -3.02 -6.11
C ASN A 136 -11.23 -3.70 -6.15
N TRP A 137 -11.30 -4.99 -5.84
CA TRP A 137 -12.55 -5.77 -5.84
C TRP A 137 -13.50 -5.38 -4.70
N LEU A 138 -12.95 -5.15 -3.51
CA LEU A 138 -13.73 -5.01 -2.26
C LEU A 138 -13.79 -3.59 -1.69
N ARG A 139 -13.08 -2.59 -2.26
CA ARG A 139 -13.30 -1.20 -1.86
C ARG A 139 -14.77 -0.81 -2.03
N ASN A 140 -15.28 0.00 -1.11
CA ASN A 140 -16.69 0.32 -0.92
C ASN A 140 -17.60 -0.82 -0.40
N LYS A 141 -17.13 -2.08 -0.34
CA LYS A 141 -17.95 -3.25 0.05
C LYS A 141 -17.49 -3.92 1.34
N CYS A 142 -16.18 -3.95 1.58
CA CYS A 142 -15.59 -4.55 2.77
C CYS A 142 -14.99 -3.45 3.67
N PRO A 143 -15.29 -3.44 4.98
CA PRO A 143 -14.68 -2.49 5.90
C PRO A 143 -13.21 -2.81 6.21
N PHE A 144 -12.77 -4.06 5.98
CA PHE A 144 -11.47 -4.57 6.42
C PHE A 144 -11.23 -4.35 7.92
N SER A 145 -12.24 -4.69 8.73
CA SER A 145 -12.14 -4.63 10.19
C SER A 145 -11.34 -5.82 10.73
N TYR A 146 -10.69 -5.64 11.88
CA TYR A 146 -9.95 -6.73 12.53
C TYR A 146 -10.88 -7.89 12.86
N GLY A 147 -10.42 -9.10 12.53
CA GLY A 147 -11.19 -10.32 12.66
C GLY A 147 -12.11 -10.63 11.49
N ASN A 148 -12.18 -9.80 10.44
CA ASN A 148 -12.95 -10.13 9.24
C ASN A 148 -12.25 -11.27 8.48
N PRO A 149 -12.90 -12.45 8.32
CA PRO A 149 -12.49 -13.40 7.31
C PRO A 149 -12.98 -12.94 5.93
N ILE A 150 -12.22 -13.27 4.90
CA ILE A 150 -12.57 -13.05 3.50
C ILE A 150 -12.38 -14.38 2.78
N ASN A 151 -13.44 -14.90 2.18
CA ASN A 151 -13.34 -16.04 1.28
C ASN A 151 -12.93 -15.53 -0.11
N PHE A 152 -11.75 -15.94 -0.60
CA PHE A 152 -11.27 -15.53 -1.91
C PHE A 152 -11.95 -16.33 -3.02
N GLY A 153 -12.38 -17.56 -2.73
CA GLY A 153 -13.16 -18.41 -3.62
C GLY A 153 -12.32 -19.27 -4.58
N GLU A 154 -11.03 -19.01 -4.67
CA GLU A 154 -10.06 -19.78 -5.46
C GLU A 154 -8.68 -19.73 -4.82
N LYS A 155 -7.71 -20.48 -5.37
CA LYS A 155 -6.33 -20.42 -4.89
C LYS A 155 -5.76 -19.01 -5.11
N ILE A 156 -5.11 -18.48 -4.09
CA ILE A 156 -4.52 -17.13 -4.16
C ILE A 156 -3.31 -17.09 -5.12
N ALA A 157 -2.49 -18.13 -5.07
CA ALA A 157 -1.26 -18.28 -5.87
C ALA A 157 -1.04 -19.76 -6.21
N ASN A 158 -0.16 -20.05 -7.16
CA ASN A 158 0.03 -21.42 -7.64
C ASN A 158 0.79 -22.30 -6.65
N ASP A 159 1.58 -21.68 -5.77
CA ASP A 159 2.40 -22.36 -4.77
C ASP A 159 1.65 -22.65 -3.47
N SER A 160 0.37 -22.33 -3.35
CA SER A 160 -0.40 -22.57 -2.13
C SER A 160 -1.80 -23.11 -2.40
N GLU A 161 -2.31 -23.86 -1.42
CA GLU A 161 -3.69 -24.32 -1.37
C GLU A 161 -4.60 -23.34 -0.59
N MET A 162 -4.08 -22.19 -0.16
CA MET A 162 -4.84 -21.17 0.56
C MET A 162 -5.73 -20.35 -0.38
N ASP A 163 -6.96 -20.14 0.06
CA ASP A 163 -8.10 -19.61 -0.71
C ASP A 163 -8.94 -18.60 0.09
N GLY A 164 -8.36 -18.01 1.13
CA GLY A 164 -8.99 -16.97 1.93
C GLY A 164 -7.98 -16.08 2.66
N PHE A 165 -8.51 -15.03 3.28
CA PHE A 165 -7.74 -14.11 4.11
C PHE A 165 -8.40 -13.88 5.47
N LEU A 166 -7.58 -13.61 6.48
CA LEU A 166 -8.00 -13.04 7.75
C LEU A 166 -7.42 -11.63 7.88
N VAL A 167 -8.27 -10.64 8.21
CA VAL A 167 -7.82 -9.26 8.44
C VAL A 167 -7.41 -9.08 9.90
N PHE A 168 -6.21 -8.58 10.14
CA PHE A 168 -5.74 -8.28 11.50
C PHE A 168 -4.71 -7.13 11.56
N ALA A 169 -4.20 -6.82 12.74
CA ALA A 169 -3.14 -5.83 12.92
C ALA A 169 -1.86 -6.29 12.17
N PRO A 170 -1.21 -5.39 11.39
CA PRO A 170 -0.06 -5.77 10.57
C PRO A 170 1.15 -6.12 11.43
N SER A 171 1.62 -7.35 11.29
CA SER A 171 2.74 -7.95 12.05
C SER A 171 4.11 -7.50 11.56
N ILE A 172 4.19 -6.89 10.37
CA ILE A 172 5.43 -6.40 9.78
C ILE A 172 6.01 -5.18 10.51
N PHE A 173 5.17 -4.45 11.26
CA PHE A 173 5.57 -3.25 11.97
C PHE A 173 5.78 -3.53 13.47
N ARG A 174 6.86 -2.96 14.02
CA ARG A 174 7.11 -2.97 15.48
C ARG A 174 6.36 -1.88 16.23
N ASP A 175 6.20 -0.71 15.60
CA ASP A 175 5.55 0.47 16.18
C ASP A 175 4.24 0.76 15.44
N LYS A 176 3.18 1.02 16.21
CA LYS A 176 1.85 1.42 15.75
C LYS A 176 1.87 2.69 14.91
N SER A 177 2.76 3.63 15.21
CA SER A 177 2.90 4.88 14.45
C SER A 177 3.22 4.65 12.96
N ASN A 178 3.76 3.47 12.62
CA ASN A 178 4.06 3.11 11.23
C ASN A 178 2.86 2.56 10.45
N TYR A 179 1.75 2.22 11.11
CA TYR A 179 0.56 1.66 10.47
C TYR A 179 -0.77 2.26 10.90
N GLU A 180 -0.78 3.18 11.87
CA GLU A 180 -1.97 3.92 12.30
C GLU A 180 -1.72 5.42 12.14
N ASN A 181 -2.78 6.18 11.87
CA ASN A 181 -2.74 7.65 11.84
C ASN A 181 -1.69 8.24 10.88
N ILE A 182 -1.46 7.60 9.73
CA ILE A 182 -0.49 8.10 8.75
C ILE A 182 -1.12 9.30 8.02
N ASP A 183 -0.57 10.49 8.25
CA ASP A 183 -1.00 11.73 7.58
C ASP A 183 -0.42 11.80 6.16
N ILE A 184 -1.33 11.78 5.18
CA ILE A 184 -1.01 11.92 3.76
C ILE A 184 -1.44 13.27 3.18
N GLY A 185 -1.92 14.20 4.01
CA GLY A 185 -2.37 15.52 3.57
C GLY A 185 -3.68 15.52 2.75
N ALA A 186 -4.50 14.46 2.87
CA ALA A 186 -5.76 14.30 2.13
C ALA A 186 -7.02 14.64 2.95
N GLY A 187 -6.86 15.20 4.16
CA GLY A 187 -7.98 15.45 5.09
C GLY A 187 -8.49 14.20 5.80
N TYR A 188 -7.81 13.06 5.64
CA TYR A 188 -8.01 11.83 6.40
C TYR A 188 -6.66 11.12 6.60
N ASN A 189 -6.59 10.26 7.60
CA ASN A 189 -5.41 9.44 7.89
C ASN A 189 -5.53 8.05 7.27
N ILE A 190 -4.40 7.45 6.92
CA ILE A 190 -4.31 6.04 6.52
C ILE A 190 -4.08 5.14 7.73
N TYR A 191 -4.75 3.99 7.71
CA TYR A 191 -4.53 2.86 8.62
C TYR A 191 -4.19 1.62 7.81
N ILE A 192 -2.99 1.08 7.97
CA ILE A 192 -2.59 -0.14 7.28
C ILE A 192 -3.15 -1.35 8.04
N LYS A 193 -3.80 -2.26 7.31
CA LYS A 193 -4.42 -3.49 7.80
C LYS A 193 -3.68 -4.70 7.22
N GLY A 194 -3.28 -5.63 8.08
CA GLY A 194 -2.68 -6.89 7.63
C GLY A 194 -3.75 -7.82 7.09
N ILE A 195 -3.48 -8.44 5.95
CA ILE A 195 -4.23 -9.59 5.45
C ILE A 195 -3.34 -10.84 5.52
N TYR A 196 -3.89 -11.91 6.10
CA TYR A 196 -3.15 -13.14 6.38
C TYR A 196 -3.80 -14.29 5.63
N PRO A 197 -3.05 -14.99 4.74
CA PRO A 197 -3.58 -16.14 4.02
C PRO A 197 -4.08 -17.23 4.98
N ILE A 198 -5.29 -17.70 4.70
CA ILE A 198 -5.94 -18.81 5.42
C ILE A 198 -6.53 -19.78 4.40
N TYR A 199 -6.87 -20.97 4.87
CA TYR A 199 -7.80 -21.83 4.15
C TYR A 199 -9.22 -21.32 4.40
N ALA A 200 -10.08 -21.26 3.40
CA ALA A 200 -11.47 -20.83 3.52
C ALA A 200 -12.23 -21.71 4.54
N THR A 201 -11.90 -23.00 4.60
CA THR A 201 -12.42 -23.91 5.63
C THR A 201 -12.05 -23.53 7.07
N GLU A 202 -11.01 -22.73 7.29
CA GLU A 202 -10.66 -22.20 8.62
C GLU A 202 -11.59 -21.08 9.08
N ILE A 203 -12.43 -20.52 8.20
CA ILE A 203 -13.44 -19.52 8.60
C ILE A 203 -14.42 -20.13 9.61
N ASP A 204 -14.88 -21.36 9.38
CA ASP A 204 -15.75 -22.09 10.30
C ASP A 204 -15.02 -22.45 11.60
N VAL A 205 -13.73 -22.76 11.51
CA VAL A 205 -12.87 -23.02 12.67
C VAL A 205 -12.72 -21.75 13.51
N ILE A 206 -12.50 -20.58 12.89
CA ILE A 206 -12.45 -19.28 13.58
C ILE A 206 -13.77 -19.00 14.29
N SER A 207 -14.90 -19.28 13.62
CA SER A 207 -16.24 -19.11 14.20
C SER A 207 -16.46 -20.01 15.43
N THR A 208 -15.92 -21.23 15.42
CA THR A 208 -16.10 -22.22 16.49
C THR A 208 -15.11 -22.04 17.65
N LEU A 209 -13.83 -21.90 17.32
CA LEU A 209 -12.72 -21.81 18.27
C LEU A 209 -12.62 -20.39 18.87
N GLY A 210 -13.06 -19.38 18.13
CA GLY A 210 -12.88 -17.97 18.43
C GLY A 210 -11.56 -17.41 17.88
N LEU A 211 -11.61 -16.16 17.42
CA LEU A 211 -10.49 -15.47 16.76
C LEU A 211 -9.20 -15.49 17.58
N GLU A 212 -9.27 -15.22 18.89
CA GLU A 212 -8.07 -15.15 19.74
C GLU A 212 -7.35 -16.49 19.81
N LYS A 213 -8.10 -17.58 19.99
CA LYS A 213 -7.53 -18.93 20.07
C LYS A 213 -6.98 -19.39 18.73
N PHE A 214 -7.67 -19.07 17.63
CA PHE A 214 -7.17 -19.33 16.28
C PHE A 214 -5.87 -18.57 16.00
N TRP A 215 -5.84 -17.26 16.31
CA TRP A 215 -4.69 -16.40 16.09
C TRP A 215 -3.44 -16.84 16.88
N LYS A 216 -3.64 -17.36 18.10
CA LYS A 216 -2.58 -17.88 18.96
C LYS A 216 -2.28 -19.37 18.73
N HIS A 217 -2.95 -20.01 17.77
CA HIS A 217 -2.79 -21.44 17.54
C HIS A 217 -1.35 -21.76 17.09
N PRO A 218 -0.68 -22.79 17.64
CA PRO A 218 0.73 -23.07 17.33
C PRO A 218 1.00 -23.43 15.86
N LYS A 219 -0.03 -23.89 15.13
CA LYS A 219 0.05 -24.12 13.68
C LYS A 219 -0.23 -22.88 12.83
N PHE A 220 -0.63 -21.75 13.43
CA PHE A 220 -0.92 -20.52 12.71
C PHE A 220 0.35 -19.68 12.52
N ASP A 221 1.14 -20.04 11.52
CA ASP A 221 2.28 -19.24 11.08
C ASP A 221 1.83 -18.20 10.04
N LEU A 222 1.86 -16.93 10.43
CA LEU A 222 1.40 -15.78 9.65
C LEU A 222 2.03 -15.66 8.26
N TYR A 223 3.24 -16.19 8.09
CA TYR A 223 4.06 -15.98 6.90
C TYR A 223 4.24 -17.25 6.07
N ASN A 224 3.86 -18.42 6.62
CA ASN A 224 4.01 -19.70 5.94
C ASN A 224 2.76 -20.05 5.12
N ILE A 225 2.83 -19.87 3.81
CA ILE A 225 1.77 -20.23 2.86
C ILE A 225 1.65 -21.75 2.60
N HIS A 226 2.51 -22.55 3.23
CA HIS A 226 2.45 -24.02 3.25
C HIS A 226 2.22 -24.59 4.66
N ARG A 227 1.83 -23.78 5.65
CA ARG A 227 1.50 -24.30 6.99
C ARG A 227 0.37 -25.31 6.90
N GLU A 228 0.33 -26.24 7.85
CA GLU A 228 -0.81 -27.13 7.98
C GLU A 228 -2.10 -26.34 8.24
N ARG A 229 -3.19 -26.81 7.62
CA ARG A 229 -4.54 -26.35 7.92
C ARG A 229 -4.87 -26.65 9.38
N ILE A 230 -5.47 -25.68 10.05
CA ILE A 230 -6.01 -25.85 11.40
C ILE A 230 -7.41 -26.45 11.27
N SER A 231 -7.61 -27.62 11.88
CA SER A 231 -8.91 -28.27 12.00
C SER A 231 -9.47 -28.06 13.40
N GLY A 232 -10.81 -27.99 13.51
CA GLY A 232 -11.54 -27.95 14.78
C GLY A 232 -11.60 -29.28 15.50
#